data_AF-A0A392V5B8-F1
#
_entry.id   AF-A0A392V5B8-F1
#
_cell.length_a   1.000
_cell.length_b   1.000
_cell.length_c   1.000
_cell.angle_alpha   90.00
_cell.angle_beta   90.00
_cell.angle_gamma   90.00
#
_symmetry.space_group_name_H-M   'P 1'
#
loop_
_entity.id
_entity.type
_entity.pdbx_description
1 polymer ?
#
loop_
_entity_poly.entity_id
_entity_poly.type
_entity_poly.pdbx_seq_one_letter_code
_entity_poly.pdbx_strand_id
1 'polypeptide(L)' 'MTVDPAKVDAVSQWGTPEFVSKIRSFLGLAGYDRRFIEGFSKLALPLTKLTRK' A
#
# COMPACT_ATOMS: atom_id res chain seq x y z
N MET A 1 16.51 -12.31 4.34
CA MET A 1 15.19 -12.52 3.70
C MET A 1 15.03 -11.40 2.68
N THR A 2 15.18 -11.73 1.40
CA THR A 2 15.01 -10.80 0.28
C THR A 2 13.51 -10.67 -0.01
N VAL A 3 13.02 -9.44 -0.16
CA VAL A 3 11.67 -9.20 -0.66
C VAL A 3 11.61 -9.75 -2.09
N ASP A 4 10.59 -10.56 -2.39
CA ASP A 4 10.39 -11.11 -3.73
C ASP A 4 10.19 -9.96 -4.74
N PRO A 5 11.04 -9.82 -5.76
CA PRO A 5 10.90 -8.77 -6.77
C PRO A 5 9.51 -8.76 -7.41
N ALA A 6 8.86 -9.92 -7.57
CA ALA A 6 7.51 -10.02 -8.13
C ALA A 6 6.46 -9.31 -7.25
N LYS A 7 6.66 -9.26 -5.94
CA LYS A 7 5.77 -8.52 -5.02
C LYS A 7 5.97 -7.01 -5.14
N VAL A 8 7.22 -6.57 -5.32
CA VAL A 8 7.53 -5.15 -5.53
C VAL A 8 6.96 -4.69 -6.87
N ASP A 9 7.12 -5.48 -7.92
CA ASP A 9 6.56 -5.20 -9.24
C ASP A 9 5.03 -5.15 -9.21
N ALA A 10 4.37 -6.06 -8.50
CA ALA A 10 2.91 -6.03 -8.37
C ALA A 10 2.39 -4.75 -7.69
N VAL A 11 3.11 -4.24 -6.69
CA VAL A 11 2.80 -2.95 -6.04
C VAL A 11 3.13 -1.77 -6.96
N SER A 12 4.22 -1.85 -7.72
CA SER A 12 4.65 -0.79 -8.64
C SER A 12 3.78 -0.69 -9.90
N GLN A 13 3.23 -1.80 -10.37
CA GLN A 13 2.28 -1.86 -11.50
C GLN A 13 0.84 -1.61 -11.05
N TRP A 14 0.61 -1.39 -9.75
CA TRP A 14 -0.71 -1.11 -9.23
C TRP A 14 -1.19 0.25 -9.74
N GLY A 15 -2.20 0.24 -10.61
CA GLY A 15 -2.77 1.47 -11.14
C GLY A 15 -3.34 2.38 -10.06
N THR A 16 -3.41 3.69 -10.34
CA THR A 16 -3.96 4.68 -9.42
C THR A 16 -5.34 4.25 -8.92
N PRO A 17 -5.55 4.06 -7.61
CA PRO A 17 -6.82 3.57 -7.09
C PRO A 17 -7.90 4.66 -7.21
N GLU A 18 -8.92 4.38 -8.02
CA GLU A 18 -10.04 5.32 -8.28
C GLU A 18 -11.14 5.30 -7.21
N PHE A 19 -11.22 4.22 -6.43
CA PHE A 19 -12.29 4.00 -5.45
C PHE A 19 -11.75 3.69 -4.07
N VAL A 20 -12.50 4.09 -3.05
CA VAL A 20 -12.16 3.87 -1.64
C VAL A 20 -11.96 2.38 -1.32
N SER A 21 -12.67 1.47 -2.01
CA SER A 21 -12.46 0.02 -1.89
C SER A 21 -11.07 -0.41 -2.36
N LYS A 22 -10.60 0.07 -3.52
CA LYS A 22 -9.24 -0.19 -4.04
C LYS A 22 -8.16 0.37 -3.11
N ILE A 23 -8.39 1.56 -2.53
CA ILE A 23 -7.46 2.14 -1.55
C ILE A 23 -7.35 1.27 -0.30
N ARG A 24 -8.48 0.74 0.23
CA ARG A 24 -8.46 -0.20 1.35
C ARG A 24 -7.75 -1.51 1.03
N SER A 25 -7.98 -2.08 -0.15
CA SER A 25 -7.29 -3.29 -0.61
C SER A 25 -5.78 -3.08 -0.71
N PHE A 26 -5.35 -1.95 -1.28
CA PHE A 26 -3.94 -1.57 -1.37
C PHE A 26 -3.29 -1.44 0.02
N LEU A 27 -3.93 -0.70 0.94
CA LEU A 27 -3.44 -0.54 2.31
C LEU A 27 -3.34 -1.88 3.06
N GLY A 28 -4.27 -2.81 2.80
CA GLY A 28 -4.24 -4.17 3.36
C GLY A 28 -3.07 -4.99 2.82
N LEU A 29 -2.82 -4.94 1.51
CA LEU A 29 -1.70 -5.61 0.86
C LEU A 29 -0.35 -5.09 1.36
N ALA A 30 -0.17 -3.76 1.34
CA ALA A 30 1.08 -3.12 1.74
C ALA A 30 1.33 -3.17 3.26
N GLY A 31 0.31 -3.51 4.06
CA GLY A 31 0.41 -3.65 5.50
C GLY A 31 1.38 -4.76 5.96
N TYR A 32 1.58 -5.80 5.15
CA TYR A 32 2.54 -6.88 5.45
C TYR A 32 3.99 -6.38 5.34
N ASP A 33 4.30 -5.62 4.30
CA ASP A 33 5.64 -5.13 3.99
C ASP A 33 5.99 -3.80 4.69
N ARG A 34 5.06 -3.24 5.48
CA ARG A 34 5.23 -1.95 6.19
C ARG A 34 6.49 -1.83 7.05
N ARG A 35 7.04 -2.97 7.52
CA ARG A 35 8.26 -3.01 8.35
C ARG A 35 9.54 -2.79 7.54
N PHE A 36 9.47 -3.00 6.23
CA PHE A 36 10.59 -2.89 5.30
C PHE A 36 10.54 -1.58 4.49
N ILE A 37 9.46 -0.79 4.64
CA ILE A 37 9.25 0.48 3.95
C ILE A 37 9.44 1.61 4.96
N GLU A 38 10.56 2.32 4.86
CA GLU A 38 10.82 3.47 5.73
C GLU A 38 9.74 4.54 5.57
N GLY A 39 9.20 5.01 6.69
CA GLY A 39 8.16 6.04 6.67
C GLY A 39 6.80 5.58 6.11
N PHE A 40 6.54 4.27 5.97
CA PHE A 40 5.28 3.73 5.46
C PHE A 40 4.04 4.38 6.08
N SER A 41 4.02 4.53 7.42
CA SER A 41 2.90 5.16 8.12
C SER A 41 2.63 6.59 7.67
N LYS A 42 3.67 7.37 7.32
CA LYS A 42 3.53 8.74 6.80
C LYS A 42 2.96 8.74 5.38
N LEU A 43 3.42 7.81 4.53
CA LEU A 43 2.95 7.65 3.15
C LEU A 43 1.50 7.13 3.09
N ALA A 44 1.14 6.21 3.98
CA ALA A 44 -0.21 5.63 4.07
C ALA A 44 -1.24 6.59 4.69
N LEU A 45 -0.80 7.57 5.49
CA LEU A 45 -1.67 8.50 6.22
C LEU A 45 -2.74 9.20 5.35
N PRO A 46 -2.40 9.85 4.21
CA PRO A 46 -3.41 10.48 3.35
C PRO A 46 -4.42 9.46 2.80
N LEU A 47 -3.95 8.26 2.42
CA LEU A 47 -4.82 7.18 1.93
C LEU A 47 -5.75 6.66 3.02
N THR A 48 -5.25 6.48 4.25
CA THR A 48 -6.09 6.07 5.38
C THR A 48 -7.17 7.10 5.67
N LYS A 49 -6.86 8.41 5.60
CA LYS A 49 -7.86 9.48 5.76
C LYS A 49 -8.96 9.41 4.70
N LEU A 50 -8.63 9.10 3.44
CA LEU A 50 -9.60 8.94 2.35
C LEU A 50 -10.53 7.73 2.52
N THR A 51 -10.14 6.76 3.35
CA THR A 51 -10.96 5.56 3.61
C THR A 51 -11.76 5.62 4.90
N ARG A 52 -11.50 6.61 5.75
CA ARG A 52 -12.21 6.79 7.01
C ARG A 52 -13.62 7.29 6.73
N LYS A 53 -14.63 6.69 7.38
CA LYS A 53 -15.99 7.24 7.41
C LYS A 53 -16.03 8.52 8.24
#